data_AF-A0A2S9FTD3-F1
#
_entry.id   AF-A0A2S9FTD3-F1
#
_cell.length_a   1.000
_cell.length_b   1.000
_cell.length_c   1.000
_cell.angle_alpha   90.00
_cell.angle_beta   90.00
_cell.angle_gamma   90.00
#
_symmetry.space_group_name_H-M   'P 1'
#
loop_
_entity.id
_entity.type
_entity.pdbx_description
1 polymer ?
#
loop_
_entity_poly.entity_id
_entity_poly.type
_entity_poly.pdbx_seq_one_letter_code
_entity_poly.pdbx_strand_id
1 'polypeptide(L)'
;GLAALCYAEFASTVPVAGSAYTFSYATFGEFVAWIIGWDLILEFAVAAAVVAKGWSSYLGTVFGFAGGITEVFGQQVDWGALIIIAFVT
;
A
#
# COMPACT_ATOMS: atom_id res chain seq x y z
N GLY A 1 -8.10 -17.35 0.09
CA GLY A 1 -8.54 -18.59 -0.55
C GLY A 1 -9.66 -18.32 -1.52
N LEU A 2 -10.90 -18.26 -1.04
CA LEU A 2 -12.08 -18.05 -1.88
C LEU A 2 -12.03 -16.72 -2.67
N ALA A 3 -11.63 -15.62 -2.02
CA ALA A 3 -11.46 -14.32 -2.69
C ALA A 3 -10.45 -14.34 -3.85
N ALA A 4 -9.38 -15.15 -3.73
CA ALA A 4 -8.38 -15.29 -4.80
C ALA A 4 -8.95 -16.07 -6.00
N LEU A 5 -9.85 -17.04 -5.75
CA LEU A 5 -10.55 -17.75 -6.81
C LEU A 5 -11.55 -16.82 -7.55
N CYS A 6 -12.30 -16.00 -6.82
CA CYS A 6 -13.17 -14.99 -7.42
C CYS A 6 -12.38 -13.96 -8.25
N TYR A 7 -11.20 -13.55 -7.77
CA TYR A 7 -10.32 -12.65 -8.54
C TYR A 7 -9.79 -13.31 -9.81
N ALA A 8 -9.48 -14.61 -9.76
CA ALA A 8 -9.08 -15.38 -10.94
C ALA A 8 -10.21 -15.53 -11.98
N GLU A 9 -11.46 -15.67 -11.54
CA GLU A 9 -12.65 -15.70 -12.41
C GLU A 9 -12.88 -14.34 -13.09
N PHE A 10 -12.78 -13.23 -12.35
CA PHE A 10 -12.91 -11.90 -12.94
C PHE A 10 -11.74 -11.56 -13.89
N ALA A 11 -10.52 -11.98 -13.56
CA ALA A 11 -9.35 -11.78 -14.41
C ALA A 11 -9.42 -12.58 -15.73
N SER A 12 -10.07 -13.75 -15.75
CA SER A 12 -10.26 -14.52 -16.99
C SER A 12 -11.40 -13.98 -17.85
N THR A 13 -12.41 -13.35 -17.24
CA THR A 13 -13.60 -12.82 -17.93
C THR A 13 -13.36 -11.43 -18.54
N VAL A 14 -12.47 -10.63 -17.95
CA VAL A 14 -12.21 -9.25 -18.37
C VAL A 14 -10.73 -9.11 -18.80
N PRO A 15 -10.42 -9.16 -20.12
CA PRO A 15 -9.04 -9.23 -20.63
C PRO A 15 -8.35 -7.85 -20.67
N VAL A 16 -8.45 -7.10 -19.58
CA VAL A 16 -7.72 -5.85 -19.35
C VAL A 16 -6.96 -5.98 -18.04
N ALA A 17 -5.75 -5.42 -18.00
CA ALA A 17 -5.01 -5.28 -16.75
C ALA A 17 -5.82 -4.40 -15.80
N GLY A 18 -6.55 -5.04 -14.88
CA GLY A 18 -7.52 -4.41 -14.00
C GLY A 18 -7.27 -4.78 -12.54
N SER A 19 -7.37 -3.79 -11.66
CA SER A 19 -7.49 -3.99 -10.22
C SER A 19 -8.97 -4.10 -9.83
N ALA A 20 -9.29 -4.25 -8.54
CA ALA A 20 -10.65 -4.37 -8.04
C ALA A 20 -11.56 -3.22 -8.54
N TYR A 21 -11.00 -2.02 -8.70
CA TYR A 21 -11.67 -0.87 -9.34
C TYR A 21 -12.25 -1.20 -10.72
N THR A 22 -11.45 -1.79 -11.62
CA THR A 22 -11.86 -2.07 -13.00
C THR A 22 -12.94 -3.15 -13.06
N PHE A 23 -12.86 -4.15 -12.19
CA PHE A 23 -13.87 -5.22 -12.10
C PHE A 23 -15.19 -4.70 -11.51
N SER A 24 -15.12 -3.86 -10.48
CA SER A 24 -16.29 -3.20 -9.90
C SER A 24 -16.94 -2.22 -10.89
N TYR A 25 -16.15 -1.52 -11.70
CA TYR A 25 -16.68 -0.64 -12.75
C TYR A 25 -17.46 -1.42 -13.80
N ALA A 26 -16.91 -2.56 -14.26
CA ALA A 26 -17.57 -3.40 -15.25
C ALA A 26 -18.88 -4.05 -14.75
N THR A 27 -19.00 -4.28 -13.43
CA THR A 27 -20.12 -5.04 -12.84
C THR A 27 -21.19 -4.16 -12.20
N PHE A 28 -20.78 -3.12 -11.48
CA PHE A 28 -21.65 -2.29 -10.61
C PHE A 28 -21.73 -0.82 -11.04
N GLY A 29 -20.93 -0.39 -12.01
CA GLY A 29 -20.89 0.99 -12.51
C GLY A 29 -20.02 1.94 -11.69
N GLU A 30 -20.02 3.21 -12.10
CA GLU A 30 -19.04 4.23 -11.69
C GLU A 30 -19.06 4.54 -10.19
N PHE A 31 -20.24 4.66 -9.57
CA PHE A 31 -20.34 5.08 -8.16
C PHE A 31 -19.69 4.07 -7.21
N VAL A 32 -19.95 2.78 -7.41
CA VAL A 32 -19.35 1.72 -6.59
C VAL A 32 -17.85 1.61 -6.89
N ALA A 33 -17.45 1.66 -8.17
CA ALA A 33 -16.05 1.64 -8.55
C ALA A 33 -15.26 2.80 -7.93
N TRP A 34 -15.82 4.01 -7.91
CA TRP A 34 -15.21 5.19 -7.32
C TRP A 34 -14.93 5.03 -5.82
N ILE A 35 -15.86 4.46 -5.05
CA ILE A 35 -15.66 4.17 -3.63
C ILE A 35 -14.49 3.17 -3.45
N ILE A 36 -14.47 2.09 -4.23
CA ILE A 36 -13.39 1.09 -4.20
C ILE A 36 -12.05 1.69 -4.65
N GLY A 37 -12.07 2.66 -5.57
CA GLY A 37 -10.86 3.38 -5.99
C GLY A 37 -10.21 4.14 -4.84
N TRP A 38 -11.00 4.84 -4.03
CA TRP A 38 -10.50 5.53 -2.84
C TRP A 38 -9.99 4.57 -1.78
N ASP A 39 -10.69 3.45 -1.57
CA ASP A 39 -10.26 2.39 -0.65
C ASP A 39 -8.90 1.80 -1.05
N LEU A 40 -8.72 1.46 -2.34
CA LEU A 40 -7.45 0.97 -2.86
C LEU A 40 -6.31 1.98 -2.68
N ILE A 41 -6.55 3.27 -2.95
CA ILE A 41 -5.52 4.30 -2.75
C ILE A 41 -5.07 4.35 -1.30
N LEU A 42 -6.01 4.29 -0.34
CA LEU A 42 -5.70 4.28 1.09
C LEU A 42 -4.97 2.99 1.49
N GLU A 43 -5.43 1.83 1.00
CA GLU A 43 -4.80 0.55 1.27
C GLU A 43 -3.35 0.52 0.78
N PHE A 44 -3.08 0.94 -0.46
CA PHE A 44 -1.72 1.02 -0.98
C PHE A 44 -0.85 2.04 -0.25
N ALA A 45 -1.40 3.20 0.13
CA ALA A 45 -0.67 4.21 0.88
C ALA A 45 -0.24 3.70 2.27
N VAL A 46 -1.15 3.03 3.00
CA VAL A 46 -0.85 2.45 4.31
C VAL A 46 0.11 1.27 4.17
N ALA A 47 -0.10 0.39 3.19
CA ALA A 47 0.79 -0.74 2.95
C ALA A 47 2.22 -0.28 2.66
N ALA A 48 2.40 0.73 1.80
CA ALA A 48 3.71 1.32 1.51
C ALA A 48 4.38 1.90 2.78
N ALA A 49 3.62 2.66 3.58
CA ALA A 49 4.13 3.24 4.83
C ALA A 49 4.58 2.17 5.85
N VAL A 50 3.78 1.10 6.01
CA VAL A 50 4.09 0.00 6.94
C VAL A 50 5.32 -0.79 6.47
N VAL A 51 5.43 -1.06 5.16
CA VAL A 51 6.60 -1.74 4.59
C VAL A 51 7.86 -0.89 4.78
N ALA A 52 7.81 0.41 4.49
CA ALA A 52 8.93 1.31 4.70
C ALA A 52 9.37 1.37 6.17
N LYS A 53 8.43 1.43 7.11
CA LYS A 53 8.71 1.36 8.56
C LYS A 53 9.38 0.05 8.94
N GLY A 54 8.89 -1.08 8.41
CA GLY A 54 9.49 -2.39 8.64
C GLY A 54 10.96 -2.42 8.21
N TRP A 55 11.24 -1.95 6.99
CA TRP A 55 12.61 -1.85 6.47
C TRP A 55 13.50 -0.87 7.25
N SER A 56 12.96 0.27 7.69
CA SER A 56 13.70 1.23 8.53
C SER A 56 14.26 0.57 9.79
N SER A 57 13.43 -0.24 10.46
CA SER A 57 13.83 -1.00 11.65
C SER A 57 14.94 -2.03 11.36
N TYR A 58 14.82 -2.76 10.24
CA TYR A 58 15.85 -3.71 9.82
C TYR A 58 17.18 -3.03 9.50
N LEU A 59 17.16 -1.92 8.76
CA LEU A 59 18.37 -1.15 8.46
C LEU A 59 19.03 -0.62 9.72
N GLY A 60 18.26 -0.09 10.67
CA GLY A 60 18.80 0.36 11.96
C GLY A 60 19.50 -0.77 12.73
N THR A 61 18.95 -1.99 12.68
CA THR A 61 19.56 -3.18 13.29
C THR A 61 20.87 -3.58 12.59
N VAL A 62 20.89 -3.58 11.25
CA VAL A 62 22.06 -4.00 10.45
C VAL A 62 23.22 -3.02 10.60
N PHE A 63 22.95 -1.71 10.58
CA PHE A 63 23.97 -0.67 10.61
C PHE A 63 24.31 -0.18 12.03
N GLY A 64 23.66 -0.73 13.07
CA GLY A 64 23.94 -0.38 14.46
C GLY A 64 23.52 1.04 14.86
N PHE A 65 22.73 1.72 14.03
CA PHE A 65 22.13 3.02 14.35
C PHE A 65 20.69 2.75 14.82
N ALA A 66 20.48 2.76 16.13
CA ALA A 66 19.19 2.48 16.75
C ALA A 66 18.15 3.52 16.30
N GLY A 67 17.37 3.19 15.28
CA GLY A 67 16.16 3.89 14.85
C GLY A 67 16.38 5.33 14.43
N GLY A 68 16.19 5.66 13.15
CA GLY A 68 16.05 7.04 12.69
C GLY A 68 14.81 7.76 13.23
N ILE A 69 14.29 7.36 14.39
CA ILE A 69 13.12 7.92 15.05
C ILE A 69 13.60 9.10 15.88
N THR A 70 13.26 10.31 15.45
CA THR A 70 13.52 11.53 16.22
C THR A 70 12.20 12.16 16.63
N GLU A 71 12.14 12.70 17.84
CA GLU A 71 10.99 13.47 18.28
C GLU A 71 11.06 14.88 17.71
N VAL A 72 10.07 15.25 16.91
CA VAL A 72 9.94 16.59 16.33
C VAL A 72 8.58 17.13 16.77
N PHE A 73 8.56 18.24 17.50
CA PHE A 73 7.34 18.85 18.08
C PHE A 73 6.47 17.88 18.90
N GLY A 74 7.08 16.91 19.60
CA GLY A 74 6.39 15.91 20.41
C GLY A 74 5.78 14.75 19.62
N GLN A 75 6.06 14.64 18.32
CA GLN A 75 5.67 13.51 17.48
C GLN A 75 6.90 12.67 17.11
N GLN A 76 6.76 11.35 17.15
CA GLN A 76 7.82 10.41 16.77
C GLN A 76 7.88 10.32 15.23
N VAL A 77 8.95 10.84 14.63
CA VAL A 77 9.17 10.85 13.18
C VAL A 77 10.28 9.88 12.82
N ASP A 78 9.98 8.88 11.99
CA ASP A 78 10.94 7.89 11.48
C ASP A 78 11.58 8.38 10.18
N TRP A 79 12.77 8.96 10.28
CA TRP A 79 13.57 9.43 9.14
C TRP A 79 14.03 8.30 8.23
N GLY A 80 14.28 7.10 8.75
CA GLY A 80 14.68 5.96 7.94
C GLY A 80 13.54 5.54 7.00
N ALA A 81 12.31 5.50 7.52
CA ALA A 81 11.13 5.21 6.73
C ALA A 81 10.88 6.30 5.67
N LEU A 82 11.05 7.58 6.01
CA LEU A 82 10.89 8.69 5.06
C LEU A 82 11.90 8.62 3.90
N ILE A 83 13.17 8.31 4.19
CA ILE A 83 14.20 8.12 3.16
C ILE A 83 13.85 6.94 2.25
N ILE A 84 13.39 5.83 2.82
CA ILE A 84 12.97 4.66 2.03
C ILE A 84 11.82 5.03 1.09
N ILE A 85 10.79 5.71 1.59
CA ILE A 85 9.65 6.12 0.76
C ILE A 85 10.11 7.07 -0.36
N ALA A 86 10.95 8.06 -0.04
CA ALA A 86 11.43 9.05 -1.02
C ALA A 86 12.36 8.48 -2.09
N PHE A 87 13.06 7.38 -1.81
CA PHE A 87 13.92 6.71 -2.80
C PHE A 87 13.17 5.71 -3.67
N VAL A 88 12.14 5.05 -3.11
CA VAL A 88 11.39 3.99 -3.79
C VAL A 88 10.20 4.53 -4.59
N THR A 89 9.66 5.70 -4.23
CA THR A 89 8.56 6.38 -4.92
C THR A 89 9.09 7.42 -5.89
#